data_AF-A0A4P9VK21-F1
#
_entry.id   AF-A0A4P9VK21-F1
#
_cell.length_a   1.000
_cell.length_b   1.000
_cell.length_c   1.000
_cell.angle_alpha   90.00
_cell.angle_beta   90.00
_cell.angle_gamma   90.00
#
_symmetry.space_group_name_H-M   'P 1'
#
loop_
_entity.id
_entity.type
_entity.pdbx_description
1 polymer ?
#
loop_
_entity_poly.entity_id
_entity_poly.type
_entity_poly.pdbx_seq_one_letter_code
_entity_poly.pdbx_strand_id
1 'polypeptide(L)' 'MFICQHCNAQASFKEKSFLLTSKTREKLYPSRVSANKYRQANKIKKTDDPGGIGTEIVEAKQVCKLCYQTLTQLE' A
#
# COMPACT_ATOMS: atom_id res chain seq x y z
N MET A 1 -15.56 16.08 2.12
CA MET A 1 -16.19 15.78 3.42
C MET A 1 -16.28 14.27 3.51
N PHE A 2 -15.72 13.66 4.55
CA PHE A 2 -15.76 12.20 4.78
C PHE A 2 -15.86 11.96 6.29
N ILE A 3 -16.28 10.76 6.70
CA ILE A 3 -16.30 10.38 8.11
C ILE A 3 -15.04 9.55 8.37
N CYS A 4 -14.24 9.96 9.36
CA CYS A 4 -13.07 9.20 9.77
C CYS A 4 -13.50 7.84 10.31
N GLN A 5 -13.01 6.74 9.74
CA GLN A 5 -13.37 5.38 10.15
C GLN A 5 -12.72 4.93 11.47
N HIS A 6 -11.88 5.77 12.07
CA HIS A 6 -11.28 5.51 13.38
C HIS A 6 -12.00 6.26 14.51
N CYS A 7 -12.18 7.58 14.37
CA CYS A 7 -12.79 8.42 15.42
C CYS A 7 -14.24 8.84 15.14
N ASN A 8 -14.81 8.45 13.99
CA ASN A 8 -16.15 8.81 13.52
C ASN A 8 -16.43 10.33 13.41
N ALA A 9 -15.40 11.17 13.50
CA ALA A 9 -15.53 12.60 13.27
C ALA A 9 -15.76 12.89 11.78
N GLN A 10 -16.61 13.89 11.51
CA GLN A 10 -16.86 14.38 10.17
C GLN A 10 -15.78 15.39 9.76
N ALA A 11 -14.98 15.02 8.77
CA ALA A 11 -13.90 15.86 8.25
C ALA A 11 -14.46 16.99 7.37
N SER A 12 -13.92 18.19 7.54
CA SER A 12 -14.39 19.41 6.89
C SER A 12 -14.20 19.40 5.37
N PHE A 13 -14.84 20.33 4.67
CA PHE A 13 -14.60 20.53 3.24
C PHE A 13 -13.16 21.06 3.04
N LYS A 14 -12.37 20.36 2.20
CA LYS A 14 -10.91 20.54 1.94
C LYS A 14 -9.95 19.84 2.90
N GLU A 15 -10.44 19.13 3.91
CA GLU A 15 -9.57 18.31 4.73
C GLU A 15 -9.08 17.07 3.97
N LYS A 16 -7.78 16.75 4.08
CA LYS A 16 -7.18 15.59 3.42
C LYS A 16 -7.57 14.31 4.15
N SER A 17 -7.99 13.30 3.39
CA SER A 17 -8.14 11.94 3.91
C SER A 17 -6.85 11.15 3.76
N PHE A 18 -6.52 10.34 4.76
CA PHE A 18 -5.40 9.41 4.75
C PHE A 18 -5.91 7.97 4.76
N LEU A 19 -5.14 7.05 4.18
CA LEU A 19 -5.41 5.62 4.21
C LEU A 19 -4.44 4.96 5.19
N LEU A 20 -4.97 4.46 6.30
CA LEU A 20 -4.22 3.68 7.27
C LEU A 20 -4.40 2.19 6.97
N THR A 21 -3.31 1.52 6.64
CA THR A 21 -3.29 0.06 6.41
C THR A 21 -3.42 -0.65 7.76
N SER A 22 -4.48 -1.45 7.95
CA SER A 22 -4.66 -2.23 9.19
C SER A 22 -4.24 -3.69 9.05
N LYS A 23 -4.26 -4.23 7.83
CA LYS A 23 -3.91 -5.62 7.57
C LYS A 23 -3.26 -5.77 6.21
N THR A 24 -2.16 -6.50 6.18
CA THR A 24 -1.49 -6.91 4.95
C THR A 24 -1.45 -8.43 4.84
N ARG A 25 -1.23 -8.94 3.63
CA ARG A 25 -0.93 -10.35 3.38
C ARG A 25 0.12 -10.47 2.30
N GLU A 26 0.90 -11.54 2.35
CA GLU A 26 1.72 -11.95 1.22
C GLU A 26 0.86 -12.60 0.14
N LYS A 27 1.20 -12.34 -1.12
CA LYS A 27 0.52 -12.92 -2.27
C LYS A 27 1.50 -13.23 -3.39
N LEU A 28 1.27 -14.38 -4.00
CA LEU A 28 1.94 -14.79 -5.23
C LEU A 28 1.23 -14.19 -6.45
N TYR A 29 2.03 -13.61 -7.35
CA TYR A 29 1.64 -13.06 -8.65
C TYR A 29 2.41 -13.79 -9.76
N PRO A 30 1.92 -14.96 -10.22
CA PRO A 30 2.60 -15.76 -11.24
C PRO A 30 2.91 -14.98 -12.52
N SER A 31 2.04 -14.06 -12.91
CA SER A 31 2.24 -13.21 -14.09
C SER A 31 3.42 -12.21 -13.95
N ARG A 32 3.81 -11.86 -12.73
CA ARG A 32 4.89 -10.91 -12.43
C ARG A 32 6.25 -11.58 -12.20
N VAL A 33 6.31 -12.91 -12.14
CA VAL A 33 7.58 -13.68 -12.07
C VAL A 33 8.53 -13.29 -13.20
N SER A 34 7.98 -12.91 -14.36
CA SER A 34 8.77 -12.52 -15.52
C SER A 34 8.87 -11.00 -15.76
N ALA A 35 8.35 -10.18 -14.84
CA ALA A 35 8.31 -8.73 -14.96
C ALA A 35 9.66 -8.06 -14.67
N ASN A 36 10.47 -8.64 -13.78
CA ASN A 36 11.80 -8.11 -13.44
C ASN A 36 12.85 -8.52 -14.49
N LYS A 37 12.61 -8.13 -15.73
CA LYS A 37 13.52 -8.27 -16.87
C LYS A 37 14.05 -6.89 -17.24
N TYR A 38 15.36 -6.77 -17.42
CA TYR A 38 15.98 -5.55 -17.93
C TYR A 38 16.79 -5.86 -19.19
N ARG A 39 17.00 -4.85 -20.04
CA ARG A 39 17.88 -4.98 -21.22
C ARG A 39 19.30 -4.57 -20.83
N GLN A 40 20.25 -5.44 -21.11
CA GLN A 40 21.68 -5.13 -21.04
C GLN A 40 22.34 -5.58 -22.33
N ALA A 41 22.97 -4.64 -23.06
CA ALA A 41 23.66 -4.92 -24.34
C ALA A 41 22.80 -5.71 -25.34
N ASN A 42 21.57 -5.25 -25.61
CA ASN A 42 20.58 -5.89 -26.48
C ASN A 42 20.11 -7.31 -26.07
N LYS A 43 20.53 -7.81 -24.89
CA LYS A 43 20.04 -9.07 -24.31
C LYS A 43 19.09 -8.78 -23.15
N ILE A 44 18.01 -9.56 -23.07
CA ILE A 44 17.09 -9.52 -21.92
C ILE A 44 17.70 -10.36 -20.81
N LYS A 45 17.99 -9.74 -19.66
CA LYS A 45 18.43 -10.43 -18.45
C LYS A 45 17.30 -10.48 -17.43
N LYS A 46 17.18 -11.60 -16.73
CA LYS A 46 16.36 -11.73 -15.53
C LYS A 46 17.20 -11.32 -14.32
N THR A 47 16.56 -10.71 -13.33
CA THR A 47 17.17 -10.41 -12.03
C THR A 47 17.04 -11.60 -11.08
N ASP A 48 17.84 -11.63 -10.02
CA ASP A 48 17.85 -12.72 -9.01
C ASP A 48 16.65 -12.65 -8.05
N ASP A 49 15.86 -11.58 -8.08
CA ASP A 49 14.59 -11.51 -7.37
C ASP A 49 13.64 -12.53 -8.01
N PRO A 50 13.13 -13.53 -7.25
CA PRO A 50 12.21 -14.54 -7.77
C PRO A 50 11.02 -13.93 -8.51
N GLY A 51 10.67 -12.68 -8.17
CA GLY A 51 9.60 -11.94 -8.82
C GLY A 51 8.26 -12.61 -8.56
N GLY A 52 7.18 -11.84 -8.66
CA GLY A 52 5.85 -12.41 -8.47
C GLY A 52 5.56 -12.88 -7.04
N ILE A 53 6.22 -12.31 -6.03
CA ILE A 53 5.76 -12.30 -4.64
C ILE A 53 5.63 -10.83 -4.22
N GLY A 54 4.58 -10.48 -3.50
CA GLY A 54 4.42 -9.13 -2.98
C GLY A 54 3.41 -9.04 -1.86
N THR A 55 3.43 -7.90 -1.16
CA THR A 55 2.53 -7.62 -0.05
C THR A 55 1.30 -6.85 -0.55
N GLU A 56 0.11 -7.39 -0.31
CA GLU A 56 -1.16 -6.70 -0.54
C GLU A 56 -1.71 -6.10 0.74
N ILE A 57 -2.26 -4.90 0.62
CA ILE A 57 -3.16 -4.35 1.63
C ILE A 57 -4.48 -5.11 1.55
N VAL A 58 -4.85 -5.80 2.62
CA VAL A 58 -6.11 -6.55 2.74
C VAL A 58 -7.20 -5.63 3.28
N GLU A 59 -6.85 -4.83 4.29
CA GLU A 59 -7.77 -3.90 4.92
C GLU A 59 -7.05 -2.57 5.14
N ALA A 60 -7.75 -1.49 4.80
CA ALA A 60 -7.32 -0.14 5.09
C ALA A 60 -8.51 0.70 5.54
N LYS A 61 -8.24 1.66 6.41
CA LYS A 61 -9.22 2.60 6.96
C LYS A 61 -8.95 4.01 6.45
N GLN A 62 -9.99 4.69 6.00
CA GLN A 62 -9.91 6.12 5.70
C GLN A 62 -10.00 6.93 7.00
N VAL A 63 -8.96 7.68 7.30
CA VAL A 63 -8.82 8.41 8.57
C VAL A 63 -8.46 9.88 8.36
N CYS A 64 -8.75 10.72 9.36
CA CYS A 64 -8.31 12.11 9.38
C CYS A 64 -6.80 12.20 9.65
N LYS A 65 -6.23 13.38 9.41
CA LYS A 65 -4.79 13.64 9.59
C LYS A 65 -4.30 13.28 10.99
N LEU A 66 -5.06 13.69 12.01
CA LEU A 66 -4.69 13.47 13.42
C LEU A 66 -4.62 11.97 13.73
N CYS A 67 -5.69 11.23 13.41
CA CYS A 67 -5.72 9.79 13.62
C CYS A 67 -4.62 9.06 12.85
N TYR A 68 -4.34 9.48 11.61
CA TYR A 68 -3.24 8.90 10.84
C TYR A 68 -1.91 9.06 11.57
N GLN A 69 -1.56 10.30 11.96
CA GLN A 69 -0.29 10.59 12.64
C GLN A 69 -0.15 9.83 13.95
N THR A 70 -1.19 9.80 14.79
CA THR A 70 -1.17 9.09 16.06
C THR A 70 -0.99 7.59 15.89
N LEU A 71 -1.70 6.98 14.94
CA LEU A 71 -1.68 5.52 14.75
C LEU A 71 -0.40 5.05 14.05
N THR A 72 0.17 5.83 13.13
CA THR A 72 1.45 5.49 12.47
C THR A 72 2.67 5.66 13.36
N GLN A 73 2.58 6.38 14.48
CA GLN A 73 3.68 6.56 15.42
C GLN A 73 3.72 5.48 16.52
N LEU A 74 2.67 4.65 16.61
CA LEU A 74 2.55 3.56 17.57
C LEU A 74 2.94 2.20 16.98
N GLU A 75 3.21 2.13 15.68
CA GLU A 75 3.78 0.98 14.96
C GLU A 75 5.30 1.01 14.97
#